data_AF-A0A497I779-F1
#
_entry.id   AF-A0A497I779-F1
#
_cell.length_a   1.000
_cell.length_b   1.000
_cell.length_c   1.000
_cell.angle_alpha   90.00
_cell.angle_beta   90.00
_cell.angle_gamma   90.00
#
_symmetry.space_group_name_H-M   'P 1'
#
loop_
_entity.id
_entity.type
_entity.pdbx_description
1 polymer ?
#
loop_
_entity_poly.entity_id
_entity_poly.type
_entity_poly.pdbx_seq_one_letter_code
_entity_poly.pdbx_strand_id
1 'polypeptide(L)'
;MRGWLFFIILFVLTSAYSFTYRIPIDVRSSAETVNQYQLLLVVDTASLISAGHMSADCSDIRFTSSQSWDFSDWEETFPYYIESGCNTSETKIWVKLPTLSNTTTERIYMYYGDSLPSASDPSSVFDFYDDAELYDGWVNYSSGYVTLDCSVSFDGNCSFHKQGNNDPNGAYKPLTYSLSRNIILDVWIKRNGSYSGGAWDRVGLIDDSGNGYGLGVAPAYSSNNYRIDVRQNYNGYYTTVSGTAVGTDVWYKSSLSINQTCVSLEVYSSNGQLLNSLYILNDSFSNFTRVYIFGGHDYWVDNIRIRKYVSSDPIVSYGIEEQRIGPYVTPSSGTNSTDFIFSYTGGGNHSVLFYNDFSHDGLILWLPLEEGYGNKTKDYSGHVDYCSIDGATWEFDNGRTYLNFSGSDSYVKCGPTDTFKVETFTLEMWVYPDDDYQKDLMFNGKHYQHKIGFNIYTNPPWTYGNLLIGNGTSHQLKSNFVNYKSPKEWNFIAITFDENKTARFYLNGEYQYSYNFDYFPNYTSYDGLYFGVSNARYLNGSLDDIKLYNRALSAAEIRKHYLSHVFNASNKVNLNPSDVALWIPFSEGYGSTAMDYSGNNITATLKNGAYFSQGVYGSGV
;
A
#
# COMPACT_ATOMS: atom_id res chain seq x y z
N MET A 1 47.01 28.17 14.62
CA MET A 1 47.00 27.11 13.60
C MET A 1 46.72 25.77 14.27
N ARG A 2 45.46 25.33 14.30
CA ARG A 2 45.06 23.94 14.52
C ARG A 2 43.81 23.71 13.66
N GLY A 3 43.92 22.76 12.74
CA GLY A 3 42.95 22.50 11.68
C GLY A 3 41.67 21.89 12.21
N TRP A 4 40.56 22.27 11.58
CA TRP A 4 39.29 21.60 11.73
C TRP A 4 39.22 20.49 10.68
N LEU A 5 39.22 19.24 11.14
CA LEU A 5 38.79 18.11 10.33
C LEU A 5 37.29 18.31 10.07
N PHE A 6 36.92 18.51 8.81
CA PHE A 6 35.55 18.31 8.38
C PHE A 6 35.28 16.80 8.32
N PHE A 7 34.50 16.29 9.27
CA PHE A 7 33.84 15.01 9.10
C PHE A 7 32.75 15.20 8.04
N ILE A 8 33.00 14.71 6.82
CA ILE A 8 31.94 14.46 5.86
C ILE A 8 31.18 13.25 6.40
N ILE A 9 30.03 13.51 7.04
CA ILE A 9 29.04 12.46 7.31
C ILE A 9 28.45 12.13 5.95
N LEU A 10 28.92 11.03 5.38
CA LEU A 10 28.30 10.39 4.22
C LEU A 10 26.96 9.82 4.71
N PHE A 11 25.88 10.61 4.61
CA PHE A 11 24.54 10.06 4.69
C PHE A 11 24.38 9.10 3.52
N VAL A 12 24.39 7.79 3.81
CA VAL A 12 23.80 6.82 2.90
C VAL A 12 22.29 7.08 2.98
N LEU A 13 21.80 7.95 2.11
CA LEU A 13 20.38 8.00 1.79
C LEU A 13 20.06 6.66 1.13
N THR A 14 19.61 5.68 1.92
CA THR A 14 18.83 4.59 1.36
C THR A 14 17.58 5.23 0.81
N SER A 15 17.37 5.16 -0.50
CA SER A 15 16.15 5.62 -1.15
C SER A 15 14.95 4.94 -0.47
N ALA A 16 14.21 5.69 0.33
CA ALA A 16 12.91 5.24 0.82
C ALA A 16 11.97 5.27 -0.39
N TYR A 17 11.63 4.10 -0.91
CA TYR A 17 10.60 4.01 -1.95
C TYR A 17 9.26 4.25 -1.29
N SER A 18 8.64 5.36 -1.64
CA SER A 18 7.38 5.81 -1.05
C SER A 18 6.30 5.76 -2.13
N PHE A 19 5.52 4.69 -2.14
CA PHE A 19 4.31 4.62 -2.96
C PHE A 19 3.33 5.72 -2.55
N THR A 20 2.66 6.29 -3.54
CA THR A 20 1.69 7.37 -3.33
C THR A 20 0.25 6.84 -3.31
N TYR A 21 0.01 5.72 -3.99
CA TYR A 21 -1.32 5.12 -4.12
C TYR A 21 -1.29 3.62 -3.83
N ARG A 22 -2.42 3.08 -3.39
CA ARG A 22 -2.64 1.64 -3.30
C ARG A 22 -4.09 1.25 -3.50
N ILE A 23 -4.33 0.01 -3.90
CA ILE A 23 -5.66 -0.61 -3.89
C ILE A 23 -5.63 -1.82 -2.95
N PRO A 24 -6.47 -1.88 -1.89
CA PRO A 24 -6.66 -3.10 -1.11
C PRO A 24 -7.47 -4.12 -1.93
N ILE A 25 -7.04 -5.38 -1.89
CA ILE A 25 -7.64 -6.49 -2.63
C ILE A 25 -7.89 -7.62 -1.64
N ASP A 26 -9.16 -7.96 -1.47
CA ASP A 26 -9.58 -9.09 -0.66
C ASP A 26 -9.63 -10.35 -1.52
N VAL A 27 -8.91 -11.39 -1.10
CA VAL A 27 -8.75 -12.65 -1.81
C VAL A 27 -9.11 -13.83 -0.93
N ARG A 28 -9.76 -14.83 -1.52
CA ARG A 28 -10.12 -16.07 -0.82
C ARG A 28 -10.28 -17.22 -1.78
N SER A 29 -9.81 -18.40 -1.42
CA SER A 29 -10.14 -19.63 -2.16
C SER A 29 -11.59 -20.03 -1.93
N SER A 30 -12.27 -20.43 -3.00
CA SER A 30 -13.66 -20.88 -2.96
C SER A 30 -13.81 -22.36 -2.57
N ALA A 31 -12.73 -23.14 -2.56
CA ALA A 31 -12.79 -24.59 -2.33
C ALA A 31 -11.71 -25.13 -1.38
N GLU A 32 -10.42 -24.92 -1.67
CA GLU A 32 -9.31 -25.48 -0.88
C GLU A 32 -8.24 -24.45 -0.52
N THR A 33 -7.61 -24.58 0.66
CA THR A 33 -6.43 -23.77 0.99
C THR A 33 -5.23 -24.26 0.19
N VAL A 34 -4.55 -23.34 -0.51
CA VAL A 34 -3.39 -23.65 -1.36
C VAL A 34 -2.24 -22.73 -1.03
N ASN A 35 -1.03 -23.28 -0.94
CA ASN A 35 0.20 -22.51 -0.73
C ASN A 35 0.88 -22.19 -2.06
N GLN A 36 1.60 -21.07 -2.11
CA GLN A 36 2.37 -20.63 -3.29
C GLN A 36 1.49 -20.56 -4.55
N TYR A 37 0.30 -19.97 -4.40
CA TYR A 37 -0.74 -19.96 -5.42
C TYR A 37 -0.59 -18.75 -6.36
N GLN A 38 -0.65 -18.99 -7.68
CA GLN A 38 -0.63 -17.93 -8.69
C GLN A 38 -2.05 -17.43 -8.95
N LEU A 39 -2.40 -16.29 -8.36
CA LEU A 39 -3.69 -15.63 -8.53
C LEU A 39 -3.66 -14.69 -9.74
N LEU A 40 -4.65 -14.78 -10.63
CA LEU A 40 -4.85 -13.79 -11.70
C LEU A 40 -5.76 -12.65 -11.19
N LEU A 41 -5.26 -11.42 -11.31
CA LEU A 41 -5.99 -10.18 -11.09
C LEU A 41 -6.27 -9.50 -12.43
N VAL A 42 -7.40 -8.81 -12.51
CA VAL A 42 -7.82 -7.99 -13.66
C VAL A 42 -8.10 -6.58 -13.15
N VAL A 43 -7.24 -5.64 -13.54
CA VAL A 43 -7.21 -4.28 -12.99
C VAL A 43 -7.40 -3.24 -14.09
N ASP A 44 -8.21 -2.23 -13.84
CA ASP A 44 -8.35 -1.07 -14.72
C ASP A 44 -7.19 -0.09 -14.49
N THR A 45 -6.06 -0.35 -15.14
CA THR A 45 -4.90 0.56 -15.07
C THR A 45 -5.07 1.77 -15.97
N ALA A 46 -5.93 1.73 -16.98
CA ALA A 46 -6.21 2.88 -17.84
C ALA A 46 -6.76 4.05 -17.02
N SER A 47 -7.71 3.79 -16.12
CA SER A 47 -8.26 4.81 -15.22
C SER A 47 -7.17 5.41 -14.31
N LEU A 48 -6.31 4.57 -13.72
CA LEU A 48 -5.23 5.00 -12.82
C LEU A 48 -4.15 5.84 -13.55
N ILE A 49 -3.77 5.42 -14.75
CA ILE A 49 -2.80 6.13 -15.60
C ILE A 49 -3.41 7.46 -16.08
N SER A 50 -4.68 7.47 -16.48
CA SER A 50 -5.36 8.70 -16.93
C SER A 50 -5.50 9.75 -15.82
N ALA A 51 -5.62 9.29 -14.56
CA ALA A 51 -5.61 10.14 -13.37
C ALA A 51 -4.20 10.63 -12.99
N GLY A 52 -3.14 10.10 -13.62
CA GLY A 52 -1.75 10.41 -13.30
C GLY A 52 -1.25 9.73 -12.03
N HIS A 53 -1.95 8.70 -11.55
CA HIS A 53 -1.62 8.00 -10.30
C HIS A 53 -0.60 6.86 -10.50
N MET A 54 -0.50 6.33 -11.72
CA MET A 54 0.33 5.17 -12.09
C MET A 54 1.21 5.50 -13.30
N SER A 55 2.39 4.86 -13.37
CA SER A 55 3.27 4.96 -14.53
C SER A 55 2.62 4.37 -15.79
N ALA A 56 2.87 4.99 -16.95
CA ALA A 56 2.22 4.63 -18.21
C ALA A 56 2.54 3.20 -18.71
N ASP A 57 3.61 2.60 -18.21
CA ASP A 57 4.06 1.23 -18.48
C ASP A 57 3.82 0.27 -17.31
N CYS A 58 3.10 0.72 -16.26
CA CYS A 58 2.80 -0.05 -15.06
C CYS A 58 4.04 -0.53 -14.28
N SER A 59 5.22 0.06 -14.51
CA SER A 59 6.49 -0.39 -13.92
C SER A 59 6.56 -0.22 -12.39
N ASP A 60 5.73 0.67 -11.87
CA ASP A 60 5.69 1.09 -10.47
C ASP A 60 4.80 0.21 -9.58
N ILE A 61 4.20 -0.85 -10.12
CA ILE A 61 3.35 -1.76 -9.34
C ILE A 61 4.18 -2.61 -8.37
N ARG A 62 3.72 -2.76 -7.11
CA ARG A 62 4.20 -3.79 -6.17
C ARG A 62 3.05 -4.40 -5.36
N PHE A 63 3.23 -5.64 -4.90
CA PHE A 63 2.24 -6.35 -4.08
C PHE A 63 2.82 -6.78 -2.72
N THR A 64 2.01 -6.64 -1.67
CA THR A 64 2.34 -7.08 -0.30
C THR A 64 1.05 -7.24 0.52
N SER A 65 1.14 -7.89 1.68
CA SER A 65 0.11 -7.83 2.74
C SER A 65 0.33 -6.66 3.71
N SER A 66 1.48 -5.97 3.62
CA SER A 66 1.83 -4.85 4.50
C SER A 66 0.93 -3.64 4.30
N GLN A 67 0.53 -3.03 5.41
CA GLN A 67 -0.19 -1.76 5.45
C GLN A 67 0.75 -0.54 5.46
N SER A 68 2.07 -0.74 5.58
CA SER A 68 3.01 0.39 5.54
C SER A 68 3.15 0.93 4.13
N TRP A 69 3.20 2.25 4.00
CA TRP A 69 3.49 2.96 2.75
C TRP A 69 4.99 3.02 2.43
N ASP A 70 5.83 2.67 3.40
CA ASP A 70 7.27 2.61 3.22
C ASP A 70 7.67 1.18 2.83
N PHE A 71 8.24 1.05 1.63
CA PHE A 71 8.71 -0.22 1.11
C PHE A 71 9.74 -0.89 2.04
N SER A 72 10.51 -0.12 2.83
CA SER A 72 11.49 -0.70 3.75
C SER A 72 10.88 -1.41 4.95
N ASP A 73 9.62 -1.12 5.28
CA ASP A 73 8.90 -1.76 6.38
C ASP A 73 8.20 -3.06 5.95
N TRP A 74 8.28 -3.42 4.67
CA TRP A 74 7.59 -4.59 4.15
C TRP A 74 8.37 -5.85 4.53
N GLU A 75 7.78 -6.68 5.38
CA GLU A 75 8.34 -7.99 5.74
C GLU A 75 8.29 -8.98 4.56
N GLU A 76 7.33 -8.79 3.65
CA GLU A 76 7.12 -9.65 2.50
C GLU A 76 6.67 -8.86 1.28
N THR A 77 7.15 -9.26 0.11
CA THR A 77 6.70 -8.77 -1.20
C THR A 77 6.27 -9.95 -2.03
N PHE A 78 5.16 -9.83 -2.75
CA PHE A 78 4.65 -10.91 -3.59
C PHE A 78 5.18 -10.76 -5.02
N PRO A 79 5.84 -11.81 -5.57
CA PRO A 79 6.19 -11.85 -6.97
C PRO A 79 4.95 -11.65 -7.86
N TYR A 80 5.12 -10.90 -8.94
CA TYR A 80 4.02 -10.66 -9.88
C TYR A 80 4.52 -10.64 -11.32
N TYR A 81 3.57 -10.81 -12.25
CA TYR A 81 3.80 -10.76 -13.68
C TYR A 81 2.63 -10.06 -14.38
N ILE A 82 2.92 -8.98 -15.10
CA ILE A 82 1.96 -8.31 -15.96
C ILE A 82 1.90 -9.07 -17.28
N GLU A 83 0.90 -9.93 -17.43
CA GLU A 83 0.74 -10.79 -18.61
C GLU A 83 0.39 -9.98 -19.86
N SER A 84 -0.51 -9.01 -19.74
CA SER A 84 -0.89 -8.15 -20.86
C SER A 84 -1.77 -6.99 -20.41
N GLY A 85 -1.87 -5.98 -21.29
CA GLY A 85 -2.91 -4.98 -21.20
C GLY A 85 -2.65 -3.85 -20.21
N CYS A 86 -1.40 -3.46 -19.93
CA CYS A 86 -1.15 -2.20 -19.24
C CYS A 86 -1.79 -1.03 -20.01
N ASN A 87 -2.31 -0.03 -19.29
CA ASN A 87 -3.11 1.07 -19.84
C ASN A 87 -4.40 0.59 -20.54
N THR A 88 -5.05 -0.42 -19.95
CA THR A 88 -6.38 -0.88 -20.37
C THR A 88 -7.28 -1.06 -19.15
N SER A 89 -8.58 -1.22 -19.38
CA SER A 89 -9.55 -1.54 -18.33
C SER A 89 -9.45 -2.99 -17.81
N GLU A 90 -8.64 -3.83 -18.47
CA GLU A 90 -8.54 -5.26 -18.18
C GLU A 90 -7.07 -5.73 -18.16
N THR A 91 -6.20 -4.97 -17.48
CA THR A 91 -4.80 -5.39 -17.29
C THR A 91 -4.74 -6.69 -16.49
N LYS A 92 -4.12 -7.72 -17.07
CA LYS A 92 -3.99 -9.04 -16.44
C LYS A 92 -2.68 -9.13 -15.68
N ILE A 93 -2.76 -9.30 -14.37
CA ILE A 93 -1.61 -9.37 -13.49
C ILE A 93 -1.67 -10.65 -12.67
N TRP A 94 -0.68 -11.52 -12.81
CA TRP A 94 -0.52 -12.69 -11.96
C TRP A 94 0.27 -12.32 -10.71
N VAL A 95 -0.17 -12.77 -9.54
CA VAL A 95 0.50 -12.54 -8.25
C VAL A 95 0.66 -13.87 -7.53
N LYS A 96 1.87 -14.18 -7.07
CA LYS A 96 2.15 -15.41 -6.31
C LYS A 96 1.94 -15.17 -4.82
N LEU A 97 0.85 -15.72 -4.29
CA LEU A 97 0.50 -15.61 -2.89
C LEU A 97 1.15 -16.71 -2.05
N PRO A 98 1.68 -16.41 -0.85
CA PRO A 98 2.26 -17.42 0.03
C PRO A 98 1.26 -18.51 0.41
N THR A 99 0.03 -18.08 0.70
CA THR A 99 -1.14 -18.93 0.98
C THR A 99 -2.37 -18.26 0.37
N LEU A 100 -3.35 -19.06 -0.02
CA LEU A 100 -4.70 -18.62 -0.34
C LEU A 100 -5.66 -19.48 0.46
N SER A 101 -6.16 -18.95 1.57
CA SER A 101 -7.05 -19.67 2.48
C SER A 101 -8.46 -19.87 1.92
N ASN A 102 -9.08 -21.02 2.21
CA ASN A 102 -10.50 -21.25 1.95
C ASN A 102 -11.41 -20.96 3.15
N THR A 103 -10.85 -20.64 4.32
CA THR A 103 -11.62 -20.34 5.55
C THR A 103 -11.60 -18.87 5.91
N THR A 104 -10.52 -18.17 5.58
CA THR A 104 -10.30 -16.75 5.89
C THR A 104 -10.16 -15.96 4.60
N THR A 105 -10.77 -14.77 4.55
CA THR A 105 -10.46 -13.78 3.52
C THR A 105 -9.17 -13.09 3.90
N GLU A 106 -8.22 -13.06 2.98
CA GLU A 106 -6.92 -12.41 3.15
C GLU A 106 -6.93 -11.08 2.39
N ARG A 107 -6.29 -10.06 2.96
CA ARG A 107 -6.14 -8.76 2.29
C ARG A 107 -4.71 -8.59 1.82
N ILE A 108 -4.56 -8.32 0.53
CA ILE A 108 -3.31 -7.88 -0.09
C ILE A 108 -3.49 -6.45 -0.61
N TYR A 109 -2.38 -5.79 -0.93
CA TYR A 109 -2.38 -4.44 -1.47
C TYR A 109 -1.59 -4.43 -2.78
N MET A 110 -2.12 -3.71 -3.77
CA MET A 110 -1.38 -3.30 -4.96
C MET A 110 -0.95 -1.84 -4.77
N TYR A 111 0.33 -1.58 -4.56
CA TYR A 111 0.91 -0.24 -4.42
C TYR A 111 1.49 0.25 -5.76
N TYR A 112 1.42 1.57 -5.99
CA TYR A 112 1.92 2.25 -7.21
C TYR A 112 2.08 3.77 -6.97
N GLY A 113 2.47 4.53 -7.99
CA GLY A 113 2.72 5.97 -7.91
C GLY A 113 4.10 6.33 -7.36
N ASP A 114 5.09 5.50 -7.66
CA ASP A 114 6.52 5.75 -7.42
C ASP A 114 7.30 5.67 -8.75
N SER A 115 8.54 6.15 -8.80
CA SER A 115 9.39 6.08 -10.00
C SER A 115 10.33 4.87 -9.95
N LEU A 116 9.76 3.66 -10.08
CA LEU A 116 10.48 2.39 -9.98
C LEU A 116 10.61 1.66 -11.33
N PRO A 117 11.71 0.91 -11.55
CA PRO A 117 11.76 -0.05 -12.65
C PRO A 117 10.74 -1.17 -12.43
N SER A 118 10.28 -1.79 -13.53
CA SER A 118 9.36 -2.91 -13.44
C SER A 118 9.98 -4.08 -12.66
N ALA A 119 9.23 -4.62 -11.71
CA ALA A 119 9.57 -5.85 -11.00
C ALA A 119 8.72 -7.04 -11.48
N SER A 120 8.01 -6.88 -12.59
CA SER A 120 7.24 -7.93 -13.25
C SER A 120 8.18 -9.03 -13.74
N ASP A 121 8.04 -10.23 -13.20
CA ASP A 121 8.86 -11.40 -13.55
C ASP A 121 8.02 -12.69 -13.51
N PRO A 122 7.71 -13.30 -14.66
CA PRO A 122 6.92 -14.54 -14.70
C PRO A 122 7.64 -15.74 -14.10
N SER A 123 8.98 -15.79 -14.14
CA SER A 123 9.76 -16.91 -13.62
C SER A 123 9.74 -17.00 -12.09
N SER A 124 9.55 -15.88 -11.39
CA SER A 124 9.34 -15.89 -9.93
C SER A 124 7.89 -16.21 -9.54
N VAL A 125 6.92 -16.04 -10.44
CA VAL A 125 5.50 -16.31 -10.20
C VAL A 125 5.14 -17.79 -10.39
N PHE A 126 5.43 -18.33 -11.57
CA PHE A 126 4.98 -19.68 -11.96
C PHE A 126 5.92 -20.77 -11.45
N ASP A 127 5.41 -22.01 -11.34
CA ASP A 127 6.24 -23.19 -11.00
C ASP A 127 7.19 -23.56 -12.15
N PHE A 128 6.83 -23.15 -13.37
CA PHE A 128 7.66 -23.18 -14.56
C PHE A 128 7.17 -22.09 -15.51
N TYR A 129 8.09 -21.41 -16.20
CA TYR A 129 7.78 -20.46 -17.25
C TYR A 129 8.87 -20.49 -18.32
N ASP A 130 8.47 -20.47 -19.58
CA ASP A 130 9.35 -20.33 -20.74
C ASP A 130 8.59 -19.61 -21.86
N ASP A 131 9.01 -18.39 -22.18
CA ASP A 131 8.47 -17.52 -23.22
C ASP A 131 9.13 -17.77 -24.59
N ALA A 132 10.00 -18.78 -24.70
CA ALA A 132 10.65 -19.14 -25.94
C ALA A 132 11.46 -18.00 -26.59
N GLU A 133 11.99 -17.05 -25.81
CA GLU A 133 12.91 -16.01 -26.30
C GLU A 133 14.37 -16.50 -26.38
N LEU A 134 14.68 -17.60 -25.67
CA LEU A 134 15.99 -18.25 -25.67
C LEU A 134 15.85 -19.77 -25.69
N TYR A 135 16.68 -20.44 -26.49
CA TYR A 135 16.78 -21.90 -26.47
C TYR A 135 17.68 -22.38 -25.32
N ASP A 136 17.23 -22.19 -24.08
CA ASP A 136 17.99 -22.51 -22.87
C ASP A 136 17.44 -23.75 -22.15
N GLY A 137 18.32 -24.69 -21.79
CA GLY A 137 17.99 -25.90 -21.04
C GLY A 137 17.20 -26.99 -21.78
N TRP A 138 16.85 -26.79 -23.05
CA TRP A 138 16.11 -27.77 -23.86
C TRP A 138 17.01 -28.84 -24.47
N VAL A 139 16.58 -30.10 -24.34
CA VAL A 139 17.30 -31.29 -24.82
C VAL A 139 16.46 -31.99 -25.89
N ASN A 140 17.01 -32.07 -27.11
CA ASN A 140 16.39 -32.86 -28.19
C ASN A 140 16.33 -34.35 -27.78
N TYR A 141 15.20 -34.99 -28.06
CA TYR A 141 14.93 -36.37 -27.73
C TYR A 141 14.72 -37.22 -28.98
N SER A 142 15.42 -38.35 -29.04
CA SER A 142 15.43 -39.28 -30.18
C SER A 142 15.84 -38.56 -31.48
N SER A 143 15.07 -38.70 -32.56
CA SER A 143 15.27 -37.99 -33.84
C SER A 143 14.50 -36.66 -33.88
N GLY A 144 14.07 -36.15 -32.72
CA GLY A 144 13.35 -34.90 -32.60
C GLY A 144 14.20 -33.68 -32.87
N TYR A 145 13.58 -32.66 -33.44
CA TYR A 145 14.20 -31.37 -33.65
C TYR A 145 13.24 -30.27 -33.21
N VAL A 146 13.57 -29.60 -32.10
CA VAL A 146 12.96 -28.33 -31.70
C VAL A 146 14.04 -27.26 -31.79
N THR A 147 13.70 -26.11 -32.35
CA THR A 147 14.60 -24.97 -32.49
C THR A 147 13.93 -23.68 -32.06
N LEU A 148 14.72 -22.63 -31.89
CA LEU A 148 14.22 -21.27 -31.77
C LEU A 148 13.94 -20.71 -33.16
N ASP A 149 12.73 -20.23 -33.40
CA ASP A 149 12.36 -19.52 -34.62
C ASP A 149 11.82 -18.13 -34.25
N CYS A 150 12.48 -17.08 -34.73
CA CYS A 150 12.12 -15.70 -34.46
C CYS A 150 11.40 -15.02 -35.64
N SER A 151 10.89 -15.81 -36.58
CA SER A 151 10.01 -15.35 -37.65
C SER A 151 8.52 -15.54 -37.33
N VAL A 152 8.22 -16.34 -36.31
CA VAL A 152 6.87 -16.65 -35.83
C VAL A 152 6.89 -16.59 -34.31
N SER A 153 6.10 -15.69 -33.72
CA SER A 153 5.88 -15.62 -32.28
C SER A 153 4.39 -15.41 -31.96
N PHE A 154 3.98 -15.82 -30.77
CA PHE A 154 2.71 -15.41 -30.17
C PHE A 154 2.92 -14.14 -29.35
N ASP A 155 3.95 -14.15 -28.52
CA ASP A 155 4.38 -13.05 -27.67
C ASP A 155 5.90 -12.87 -27.81
N GLY A 156 6.43 -11.68 -27.51
CA GLY A 156 7.85 -11.42 -27.73
C GLY A 156 8.29 -11.57 -29.20
N ASN A 157 9.50 -12.10 -29.42
CA ASN A 157 10.15 -12.15 -30.73
C ASN A 157 10.28 -13.56 -31.30
N CYS A 158 10.23 -14.61 -30.47
CA CYS A 158 10.57 -15.96 -30.87
C CYS A 158 9.56 -17.01 -30.38
N SER A 159 9.66 -18.22 -30.93
CA SER A 159 8.90 -19.40 -30.46
C SER A 159 9.71 -20.67 -30.67
N PHE A 160 9.36 -21.73 -29.93
CA PHE A 160 9.91 -23.06 -30.14
C PHE A 160 9.26 -23.71 -31.36
N HIS A 161 10.05 -23.95 -32.40
CA HIS A 161 9.62 -24.60 -33.63
C HIS A 161 9.91 -26.09 -33.62
N LYS A 162 8.87 -26.91 -33.55
CA LYS A 162 8.95 -28.37 -33.65
C LYS A 162 8.87 -28.80 -35.11
N GLN A 163 9.91 -29.49 -35.58
CA GLN A 163 10.09 -29.91 -36.98
C GLN A 163 10.24 -31.42 -37.14
N GLY A 164 9.58 -31.99 -38.16
CA GLY A 164 9.72 -33.38 -38.63
C GLY A 164 9.41 -34.45 -37.57
N ASN A 165 9.37 -35.72 -37.96
CA ASN A 165 9.25 -36.90 -37.09
C ASN A 165 8.06 -36.94 -36.11
N ASN A 166 7.28 -38.02 -36.20
CA ASN A 166 6.17 -38.29 -35.30
C ASN A 166 6.62 -38.54 -33.85
N ASP A 167 5.64 -38.63 -32.96
CA ASP A 167 5.82 -38.98 -31.55
C ASP A 167 6.69 -40.24 -31.37
N PRO A 168 7.58 -40.33 -30.35
CA PRO A 168 7.86 -39.36 -29.28
C PRO A 168 8.95 -38.34 -29.60
N ASN A 169 9.32 -38.17 -30.87
CA ASN A 169 10.42 -37.29 -31.25
C ASN A 169 10.07 -35.83 -30.97
N GLY A 170 11.00 -35.08 -30.35
CA GLY A 170 10.92 -33.63 -30.12
C GLY A 170 12.00 -33.17 -29.15
N ALA A 171 11.65 -32.35 -28.16
CA ALA A 171 12.57 -31.94 -27.10
C ALA A 171 11.88 -31.93 -25.72
N TYR A 172 12.66 -31.96 -24.66
CA TYR A 172 12.20 -31.74 -23.30
C TYR A 172 13.14 -30.82 -22.54
N LYS A 173 12.62 -30.15 -21.51
CA LYS A 173 13.39 -29.35 -20.56
C LYS A 173 13.25 -29.97 -19.17
N PRO A 174 14.35 -30.36 -18.51
CA PRO A 174 14.32 -30.75 -17.10
C PRO A 174 13.81 -29.60 -16.22
N LEU A 175 12.96 -29.95 -15.27
CA LEU A 175 12.50 -29.04 -14.22
C LEU A 175 13.57 -28.93 -13.12
N THR A 176 13.66 -27.76 -12.49
CA THR A 176 14.59 -27.52 -11.37
C THR A 176 14.22 -28.32 -10.12
N TYR A 177 12.95 -28.71 -10.00
CA TYR A 177 12.43 -29.60 -8.97
C TYR A 177 11.30 -30.48 -9.54
N SER A 178 11.03 -31.59 -8.85
CA SER A 178 9.91 -32.47 -9.17
C SER A 178 8.57 -31.79 -8.84
N LEU A 179 7.64 -31.82 -9.79
CA LEU A 179 6.27 -31.37 -9.60
C LEU A 179 5.37 -32.55 -9.25
N SER A 180 4.45 -32.31 -8.31
CA SER A 180 3.35 -33.22 -7.99
C SER A 180 2.08 -32.85 -8.75
N ARG A 181 1.00 -33.62 -8.53
CA ARG A 181 -0.34 -33.30 -9.07
C ARG A 181 -0.91 -32.01 -8.44
N ASN A 182 -2.09 -31.62 -8.90
CA ASN A 182 -2.76 -30.33 -8.65
C ASN A 182 -2.02 -29.17 -9.32
N ILE A 183 -1.75 -29.35 -10.61
CA ILE A 183 -1.08 -28.38 -11.46
C ILE A 183 -1.85 -28.19 -12.77
N ILE A 184 -1.61 -27.05 -13.42
CA ILE A 184 -2.14 -26.71 -14.73
C ILE A 184 -0.96 -26.31 -15.61
N LEU A 185 -0.85 -26.95 -16.77
CA LEU A 185 0.06 -26.58 -17.85
C LEU A 185 -0.72 -25.76 -18.89
N ASP A 186 -0.40 -24.48 -19.00
CA ASP A 186 -0.90 -23.59 -20.05
C ASP A 186 0.17 -23.44 -21.14
N VAL A 187 -0.24 -23.44 -22.42
CA VAL A 187 0.68 -23.25 -23.55
C VAL A 187 -0.02 -22.69 -24.78
N TRP A 188 0.68 -21.85 -25.54
CA TRP A 188 0.26 -21.37 -26.86
C TRP A 188 0.88 -22.21 -27.97
N ILE A 189 0.07 -22.57 -28.96
CA ILE A 189 0.49 -23.44 -30.07
C ILE A 189 -0.05 -22.90 -31.39
N LYS A 190 0.75 -23.01 -32.45
CA LYS A 190 0.33 -22.72 -33.84
C LYS A 190 0.84 -23.79 -34.77
N ARG A 191 -0.03 -24.39 -35.59
CA ARG A 191 0.38 -25.35 -36.64
C ARG A 191 0.55 -24.64 -37.98
N ASN A 192 1.59 -25.02 -38.74
CA ASN A 192 1.74 -24.62 -40.14
C ASN A 192 0.67 -25.28 -41.03
N GLY A 193 -0.14 -24.49 -41.73
CA GLY A 193 -1.17 -24.99 -42.64
C GLY A 193 -0.65 -25.49 -43.98
N SER A 194 0.57 -25.11 -44.35
CA SER A 194 1.19 -25.52 -45.62
C SER A 194 1.93 -26.85 -45.54
N TYR A 195 2.07 -27.43 -44.35
CA TYR A 195 2.86 -28.64 -44.13
C TYR A 195 1.99 -29.91 -44.08
N SER A 196 2.40 -30.95 -44.80
CA SER A 196 1.80 -32.28 -44.74
C SER A 196 2.68 -33.26 -43.96
N GLY A 197 2.22 -33.75 -42.81
CA GLY A 197 2.89 -34.77 -42.00
C GLY A 197 2.23 -34.93 -40.63
N GLY A 198 2.97 -35.42 -39.63
CA GLY A 198 2.44 -35.73 -38.29
C GLY A 198 1.46 -34.69 -37.76
N ALA A 199 0.21 -35.11 -37.58
CA ALA A 199 -0.93 -34.21 -37.37
C ALA A 199 -1.23 -33.91 -35.90
N TRP A 200 -0.34 -34.21 -34.96
CA TRP A 200 -0.62 -34.05 -33.53
C TRP A 200 0.41 -33.17 -32.85
N ASP A 201 0.00 -31.96 -32.48
CA ASP A 201 0.82 -31.03 -31.68
C ASP A 201 0.72 -31.48 -30.22
N ARG A 202 1.86 -31.74 -29.57
CA ARG A 202 1.85 -32.31 -28.22
C ARG A 202 2.82 -31.60 -27.30
N VAL A 203 2.29 -31.17 -26.17
CA VAL A 203 3.05 -30.59 -25.07
C VAL A 203 2.60 -31.28 -23.78
N GLY A 204 3.50 -31.50 -22.83
CA GLY A 204 3.10 -32.15 -21.60
C GLY A 204 4.19 -32.28 -20.57
N LEU A 205 3.92 -33.13 -19.59
CA LEU A 205 4.75 -33.37 -18.42
C LEU A 205 5.06 -34.86 -18.29
N ILE A 206 6.34 -35.17 -18.08
CA ILE A 206 6.83 -36.53 -17.87
C ILE A 206 7.87 -36.59 -16.75
N ASP A 207 8.05 -37.77 -16.16
CA ASP A 207 9.22 -38.12 -15.36
C ASP A 207 10.43 -38.47 -16.24
N ASP A 208 11.56 -38.81 -15.62
CA ASP A 208 12.79 -39.18 -16.32
C ASP A 208 12.66 -40.47 -17.16
N SER A 209 11.72 -41.33 -16.79
CA SER A 209 11.39 -42.55 -17.51
C SER A 209 10.41 -42.31 -18.67
N GLY A 210 9.92 -41.08 -18.85
CA GLY A 210 8.97 -40.72 -19.89
C GLY A 210 7.52 -41.09 -19.56
N ASN A 211 7.19 -41.26 -18.28
CA ASN A 211 5.83 -41.47 -17.82
C ASN A 211 5.17 -40.16 -17.42
N GLY A 212 3.89 -39.97 -17.75
CA GLY A 212 3.18 -38.75 -17.37
C GLY A 212 1.97 -38.46 -18.24
N TYR A 213 1.71 -37.18 -18.50
CA TYR A 213 0.54 -36.75 -19.24
C TYR A 213 0.87 -35.68 -20.28
N GLY A 214 0.03 -35.54 -21.30
CA GLY A 214 0.12 -34.39 -22.20
C GLY A 214 -1.17 -34.10 -22.92
N LEU A 215 -1.18 -32.95 -23.56
CA LEU A 215 -2.21 -32.57 -24.51
C LEU A 215 -1.83 -33.02 -25.91
N GLY A 216 -2.83 -33.29 -26.74
CA GLY A 216 -2.67 -33.52 -28.16
C GLY A 216 -3.78 -32.82 -28.93
N VAL A 217 -3.40 -31.95 -29.88
CA VAL A 217 -4.37 -31.27 -30.75
C VAL A 217 -4.00 -31.53 -32.20
N ALA A 218 -5.02 -31.79 -33.03
CA ALA A 218 -4.86 -32.01 -34.46
C ALA A 218 -5.62 -30.98 -35.30
N PRO A 219 -5.19 -29.70 -35.34
CA PRO A 219 -5.71 -28.73 -36.30
C PRO A 219 -5.63 -29.27 -37.73
N ALA A 220 -6.78 -29.29 -38.42
CA ALA A 220 -6.95 -29.70 -39.82
C ALA A 220 -6.70 -31.17 -40.19
N TYR A 221 -6.71 -32.11 -39.23
CA TYR A 221 -7.00 -33.51 -39.58
C TYR A 221 -8.50 -33.68 -39.87
N SER A 222 -8.90 -34.72 -40.62
CA SER A 222 -10.25 -34.94 -41.15
C SER A 222 -11.44 -34.86 -40.16
N SER A 223 -11.21 -34.67 -38.86
CA SER A 223 -12.25 -34.53 -37.84
C SER A 223 -11.94 -33.58 -36.67
N ASN A 224 -10.92 -32.68 -36.75
CA ASN A 224 -10.58 -31.69 -35.70
C ASN A 224 -10.56 -32.29 -34.28
N ASN A 225 -9.52 -33.08 -34.00
CA ASN A 225 -9.48 -33.91 -32.81
C ASN A 225 -8.60 -33.33 -31.70
N TYR A 226 -9.00 -33.66 -30.47
CA TYR A 226 -8.38 -33.26 -29.22
C TYR A 226 -8.18 -34.51 -28.38
N ARG A 227 -7.07 -34.63 -27.68
CA ARG A 227 -6.81 -35.78 -26.83
C ARG A 227 -5.95 -35.49 -25.63
N ILE A 228 -6.08 -36.36 -24.64
CA ILE A 228 -5.16 -36.46 -23.51
C ILE A 228 -4.28 -37.68 -23.73
N ASP A 229 -2.97 -37.47 -23.69
CA ASP A 229 -1.95 -38.52 -23.73
C ASP A 229 -1.66 -38.97 -22.30
N VAL A 230 -1.87 -40.25 -21.99
CA VAL A 230 -1.30 -40.94 -20.82
C VAL A 230 -0.03 -41.63 -21.29
N ARG A 231 1.13 -41.21 -20.79
CA ARG A 231 2.42 -41.71 -21.26
C ARG A 231 3.01 -42.76 -20.35
N GLN A 232 3.49 -43.85 -20.94
CA GLN A 232 4.30 -44.87 -20.28
C GLN A 232 5.55 -45.14 -21.11
N ASN A 233 6.72 -44.94 -20.52
CA ASN A 233 8.01 -45.12 -21.19
C ASN A 233 8.07 -44.40 -22.56
N TYR A 234 7.69 -43.12 -22.59
CA TYR A 234 7.57 -42.27 -23.78
C TYR A 234 6.46 -42.66 -24.78
N ASN A 235 5.75 -43.78 -24.59
CA ASN A 235 4.63 -44.17 -25.45
C ASN A 235 3.32 -43.54 -24.98
N GLY A 236 2.57 -42.89 -25.89
CA GLY A 236 1.29 -42.28 -25.58
C GLY A 236 0.10 -43.22 -25.78
N TYR A 237 -0.72 -43.38 -24.75
CA TYR A 237 -2.06 -43.98 -24.79
C TYR A 237 -3.09 -42.86 -24.68
N TYR A 238 -4.09 -42.85 -25.55
CA TYR A 238 -4.90 -41.65 -25.74
C TYR A 238 -6.40 -41.87 -25.64
N THR A 239 -7.07 -40.86 -25.07
CA THR A 239 -8.52 -40.66 -25.18
C THR A 239 -8.76 -39.46 -26.08
N THR A 240 -9.49 -39.66 -27.18
CA THR A 240 -9.71 -38.63 -28.21
C THR A 240 -11.17 -38.24 -28.31
N VAL A 241 -11.43 -36.94 -28.47
CA VAL A 241 -12.74 -36.37 -28.82
C VAL A 241 -12.60 -35.51 -30.07
N SER A 242 -13.67 -35.41 -30.85
CA SER A 242 -13.78 -34.43 -31.93
C SER A 242 -14.48 -33.17 -31.43
N GLY A 243 -14.22 -32.02 -32.06
CA GLY A 243 -14.93 -30.79 -31.73
C GLY A 243 -14.74 -29.69 -32.75
N THR A 244 -14.95 -28.45 -32.32
CA THR A 244 -14.75 -27.25 -33.14
C THR A 244 -13.34 -27.22 -33.70
N ALA A 245 -13.15 -26.79 -34.94
CA ALA A 245 -11.81 -26.67 -35.50
C ALA A 245 -11.04 -25.52 -34.84
N VAL A 246 -9.80 -25.75 -34.44
CA VAL A 246 -8.88 -24.66 -34.13
C VAL A 246 -8.45 -23.91 -35.40
N GLY A 247 -8.25 -24.64 -36.50
CA GLY A 247 -7.69 -24.10 -37.74
C GLY A 247 -6.15 -24.19 -37.78
N THR A 248 -5.57 -24.05 -38.97
CA THR A 248 -4.11 -23.93 -39.16
C THR A 248 -3.71 -22.47 -39.31
N ASP A 249 -2.42 -22.17 -39.12
CA ASP A 249 -1.84 -20.82 -39.20
C ASP A 249 -2.44 -19.80 -38.22
N VAL A 250 -3.10 -20.30 -37.17
CA VAL A 250 -3.67 -19.52 -36.08
C VAL A 250 -3.14 -20.03 -34.74
N TRP A 251 -2.91 -19.09 -33.82
CA TRP A 251 -2.54 -19.39 -32.45
C TRP A 251 -3.76 -19.84 -31.65
N TYR A 252 -3.54 -20.80 -30.76
CA TYR A 252 -4.54 -21.29 -29.82
C TYR A 252 -3.88 -21.65 -28.50
N LYS A 253 -4.65 -21.56 -27.42
CA LYS A 253 -4.18 -21.90 -26.08
C LYS A 253 -4.70 -23.27 -25.68
N SER A 254 -3.84 -24.11 -25.14
CA SER A 254 -4.22 -25.37 -24.50
C SER A 254 -3.90 -25.31 -23.01
N SER A 255 -4.84 -25.77 -22.18
CA SER A 255 -4.72 -25.84 -20.72
C SER A 255 -4.94 -27.28 -20.28
N LEU A 256 -3.87 -27.95 -19.82
CA LEU A 256 -3.89 -29.31 -19.30
C LEU A 256 -3.85 -29.27 -17.77
N SER A 257 -4.97 -29.59 -17.12
CA SER A 257 -5.08 -29.69 -15.67
C SER A 257 -4.86 -31.13 -15.21
N ILE A 258 -3.94 -31.34 -14.27
CA ILE A 258 -3.66 -32.63 -13.65
C ILE A 258 -3.99 -32.49 -12.17
N ASN A 259 -5.22 -32.83 -11.78
CA ASN A 259 -5.64 -32.84 -10.38
C ASN A 259 -5.45 -34.25 -9.78
N GLN A 260 -5.81 -34.47 -8.51
CA GLN A 260 -5.55 -35.73 -7.82
C GLN A 260 -6.04 -37.00 -8.53
N THR A 261 -7.23 -36.96 -9.14
CA THR A 261 -7.87 -38.18 -9.71
C THR A 261 -8.10 -38.09 -11.22
N CYS A 262 -7.96 -36.90 -11.77
CA CYS A 262 -8.40 -36.57 -13.11
C CYS A 262 -7.33 -35.79 -13.86
N VAL A 263 -7.30 -35.98 -15.18
CA VAL A 263 -6.59 -35.12 -16.12
C VAL A 263 -7.62 -34.53 -17.06
N SER A 264 -7.68 -33.21 -17.17
CA SER A 264 -8.55 -32.51 -18.11
C SER A 264 -7.75 -31.64 -19.07
N LEU A 265 -8.28 -31.48 -20.28
CA LEU A 265 -7.74 -30.61 -21.31
C LEU A 265 -8.85 -29.68 -21.77
N GLU A 266 -8.55 -28.39 -21.78
CA GLU A 266 -9.36 -27.35 -22.39
C GLU A 266 -8.54 -26.66 -23.48
N VAL A 267 -9.17 -26.38 -24.62
CA VAL A 267 -8.53 -25.69 -25.74
C VAL A 267 -9.35 -24.46 -26.11
N TYR A 268 -8.67 -23.33 -26.22
CA TYR A 268 -9.24 -22.01 -26.46
C TYR A 268 -8.66 -21.43 -27.76
N SER A 269 -9.48 -20.69 -28.50
CA SER A 269 -9.01 -19.86 -29.62
C SER A 269 -8.14 -18.69 -29.14
N SER A 270 -7.52 -17.99 -30.09
CA SER A 270 -6.69 -16.80 -29.80
C SER A 270 -7.40 -15.68 -29.06
N ASN A 271 -8.71 -15.54 -29.24
CA ASN A 271 -9.54 -14.56 -28.53
C ASN A 271 -10.13 -15.09 -27.21
N GLY A 272 -9.73 -16.28 -26.75
CA GLY A 272 -10.13 -16.84 -25.45
C GLY A 272 -11.47 -17.59 -25.45
N GLN A 273 -12.10 -17.85 -26.62
CA GLN A 273 -13.30 -18.67 -26.68
C GLN A 273 -12.94 -20.16 -26.47
N LEU A 274 -13.65 -20.85 -25.58
CA LEU A 274 -13.52 -22.30 -25.41
C LEU A 274 -13.97 -23.03 -26.68
N LEU A 275 -13.07 -23.82 -27.27
CA LEU A 275 -13.31 -24.60 -28.48
C LEU A 275 -13.65 -26.05 -28.18
N ASN A 276 -13.00 -26.64 -27.17
CA ASN A 276 -13.28 -27.99 -26.72
C ASN A 276 -12.77 -28.24 -25.28
N SER A 277 -13.38 -29.20 -24.61
CA SER A 277 -12.91 -29.73 -23.33
C SER A 277 -13.12 -31.25 -23.25
N LEU A 278 -12.19 -31.94 -22.58
CA LEU A 278 -12.34 -33.35 -22.23
C LEU A 278 -11.62 -33.67 -20.92
N TYR A 279 -11.96 -34.81 -20.31
CA TYR A 279 -11.27 -35.30 -19.14
C TYR A 279 -11.17 -36.83 -19.13
N ILE A 280 -10.22 -37.35 -18.38
CA ILE A 280 -10.06 -38.76 -18.07
C ILE A 280 -9.84 -38.95 -16.58
N LEU A 281 -10.40 -40.02 -16.01
CA LEU A 281 -10.06 -40.47 -14.67
C LEU A 281 -8.77 -41.30 -14.77
N ASN A 282 -7.65 -40.70 -14.39
CA ASN A 282 -6.36 -41.36 -14.38
C ASN A 282 -5.43 -40.68 -13.38
N ASP A 283 -5.01 -41.44 -12.37
CA ASP A 283 -4.11 -41.03 -11.29
C ASP A 283 -2.74 -41.73 -11.33
N SER A 284 -2.43 -42.43 -12.43
CA SER A 284 -1.27 -43.33 -12.54
C SER A 284 0.09 -42.66 -12.34
N PHE A 285 0.23 -41.36 -12.63
CA PHE A 285 1.51 -40.63 -12.48
C PHE A 285 1.34 -39.40 -11.60
N SER A 286 2.22 -39.23 -10.63
CA SER A 286 2.13 -38.15 -9.64
C SER A 286 3.42 -37.36 -9.44
N ASN A 287 4.45 -37.68 -10.23
CA ASN A 287 5.75 -37.05 -10.20
C ASN A 287 6.15 -36.67 -11.63
N PHE A 288 6.47 -35.41 -11.87
CA PHE A 288 6.91 -34.89 -13.15
C PHE A 288 8.24 -34.16 -12.98
N THR A 289 9.23 -34.49 -13.81
CA THR A 289 10.57 -33.88 -13.77
C THR A 289 10.92 -33.17 -15.06
N ARG A 290 10.05 -33.19 -16.08
CA ARG A 290 10.31 -32.62 -17.40
C ARG A 290 9.04 -32.07 -18.05
N VAL A 291 9.19 -30.94 -18.72
CA VAL A 291 8.23 -30.46 -19.73
C VAL A 291 8.70 -30.92 -21.10
N TYR A 292 7.81 -31.36 -21.98
CA TYR A 292 8.16 -31.80 -23.32
C TYR A 292 7.35 -31.10 -24.42
N ILE A 293 7.97 -30.99 -25.60
CA ILE A 293 7.36 -30.64 -26.89
C ILE A 293 7.65 -31.81 -27.83
N PHE A 294 6.66 -32.67 -28.09
CA PHE A 294 6.82 -33.93 -28.82
C PHE A 294 5.81 -34.07 -29.95
N GLY A 295 6.03 -35.08 -30.79
CA GLY A 295 5.11 -35.41 -31.87
C GLY A 295 4.98 -34.26 -32.85
N GLY A 296 3.98 -34.37 -33.73
CA GLY A 296 3.72 -33.40 -34.78
C GLY A 296 4.90 -33.23 -35.73
N HIS A 297 4.70 -32.59 -36.87
CA HIS A 297 5.82 -32.26 -37.74
C HIS A 297 6.10 -30.79 -37.86
N ASP A 298 5.10 -29.91 -37.87
CA ASP A 298 5.38 -28.49 -38.11
C ASP A 298 4.43 -27.60 -37.32
N TYR A 299 4.89 -27.23 -36.13
CA TYR A 299 4.17 -26.33 -35.23
C TYR A 299 5.12 -25.55 -34.32
N TRP A 300 4.65 -24.39 -33.88
CA TRP A 300 5.31 -23.52 -32.93
C TRP A 300 4.64 -23.62 -31.57
N VAL A 301 5.45 -23.48 -30.53
CA VAL A 301 5.05 -23.43 -29.13
C VAL A 301 5.62 -22.17 -28.50
N ASP A 302 4.79 -21.48 -27.75
CA ASP A 302 5.13 -20.23 -27.08
C ASP A 302 4.46 -20.16 -25.70
N ASN A 303 5.02 -19.35 -24.79
CA ASN A 303 4.48 -19.04 -23.47
C ASN A 303 4.00 -20.29 -22.71
N ILE A 304 4.94 -21.20 -22.43
CA ILE A 304 4.69 -22.41 -21.64
C ILE A 304 4.76 -22.04 -20.16
N ARG A 305 3.71 -22.36 -19.39
CA ARG A 305 3.73 -22.14 -17.94
C ARG A 305 3.05 -23.22 -17.15
N ILE A 306 3.50 -23.40 -15.91
CA ILE A 306 2.87 -24.30 -14.94
C ILE A 306 2.49 -23.53 -13.68
N ARG A 307 1.24 -23.71 -13.25
CA ARG A 307 0.66 -23.09 -12.05
C ARG A 307 -0.12 -24.10 -11.23
N LYS A 308 -0.46 -23.73 -9.99
CA LYS A 308 -1.31 -24.56 -9.14
C LYS A 308 -2.73 -24.67 -9.71
N TYR A 309 -3.31 -25.86 -9.57
CA TYR A 309 -4.72 -26.12 -9.81
C TYR A 309 -5.53 -25.81 -8.55
N VAL A 310 -6.67 -25.16 -8.75
CA VAL A 310 -7.78 -25.12 -7.79
C VAL A 310 -9.06 -25.59 -8.46
N SER A 311 -9.94 -26.23 -7.69
CA SER A 311 -11.19 -26.79 -8.22
C SER A 311 -12.24 -25.75 -8.61
N SER A 312 -12.09 -24.51 -8.15
CA SER A 312 -12.93 -23.38 -8.50
C SER A 312 -12.15 -22.07 -8.42
N ASP A 313 -12.57 -21.08 -9.22
CA ASP A 313 -11.91 -19.78 -9.26
C ASP A 313 -11.94 -19.09 -7.89
N PRO A 314 -10.84 -18.47 -7.45
CA PRO A 314 -10.80 -17.67 -6.24
C PRO A 314 -11.78 -16.49 -6.29
N ILE A 315 -12.25 -16.08 -5.12
CA ILE A 315 -13.02 -14.86 -4.95
C ILE A 315 -12.03 -13.70 -4.81
N VAL A 316 -12.20 -12.67 -5.63
CA VAL A 316 -11.39 -11.45 -5.61
C VAL A 316 -12.34 -10.24 -5.52
N SER A 317 -12.08 -9.34 -4.58
CA SER A 317 -12.81 -8.08 -4.43
C SER A 317 -11.83 -6.92 -4.28
N TYR A 318 -12.01 -5.88 -5.08
CA TYR A 318 -11.20 -4.66 -5.02
C TYR A 318 -11.88 -3.65 -4.10
N GLY A 319 -11.11 -3.04 -3.19
CA GLY A 319 -11.57 -1.88 -2.44
C GLY A 319 -11.37 -0.58 -3.23
N ILE A 320 -11.63 0.55 -2.57
CA ILE A 320 -11.39 1.87 -3.15
C ILE A 320 -9.89 2.17 -3.22
N GLU A 321 -9.47 2.93 -4.22
CA GLU A 321 -8.10 3.47 -4.25
C GLU A 321 -7.86 4.35 -3.02
N GLU A 322 -6.72 4.12 -2.38
CA GLU A 322 -6.24 4.88 -1.24
C GLU A 322 -5.04 5.71 -1.68
N GLN A 323 -4.97 6.96 -1.23
CA GLN A 323 -3.82 7.84 -1.43
C GLN A 323 -3.09 8.01 -0.10
N ARG A 324 -1.76 7.99 -0.13
CA ARG A 324 -0.92 8.28 1.03
C ARG A 324 -1.16 9.71 1.49
N ILE A 325 -1.58 9.89 2.74
CA ILE A 325 -1.75 11.20 3.37
C ILE A 325 -0.53 11.47 4.26
N GLY A 326 0.41 12.31 3.82
CA GLY A 326 1.61 12.69 4.58
C GLY A 326 2.67 13.42 3.72
N PRO A 327 3.65 14.10 4.32
CA PRO A 327 4.67 14.84 3.56
C PRO A 327 5.54 13.91 2.71
N TYR A 328 5.54 14.13 1.40
CA TYR A 328 6.35 13.41 0.40
C TYR A 328 7.67 14.16 0.18
N VAL A 329 8.82 13.52 0.48
CA VAL A 329 10.15 14.08 0.23
C VAL A 329 10.85 13.23 -0.82
N THR A 330 11.04 13.74 -2.03
CA THR A 330 11.88 13.10 -3.05
C THR A 330 13.33 13.61 -2.93
N PRO A 331 14.34 12.72 -2.83
CA PRO A 331 15.73 13.13 -2.89
C PRO A 331 16.16 13.28 -4.36
N SER A 332 16.37 14.52 -4.83
CA SER A 332 17.00 14.73 -6.15
C SER A 332 18.51 14.54 -6.07
N SER A 333 19.05 13.69 -6.93
CA SER A 333 20.47 13.50 -7.12
C SER A 333 21.10 14.69 -7.87
N GLY A 334 22.10 15.33 -7.26
CA GLY A 334 23.11 16.08 -8.02
C GLY A 334 23.34 17.54 -7.61
N THR A 335 24.53 17.73 -7.01
CA THR A 335 25.36 18.94 -6.96
C THR A 335 24.99 20.06 -5.97
N ASN A 336 25.82 20.13 -4.92
CA ASN A 336 26.25 21.28 -4.09
C ASN A 336 25.71 22.68 -4.44
N SER A 337 24.40 22.88 -4.34
CA SER A 337 23.80 24.19 -4.16
C SER A 337 22.60 24.05 -3.23
N THR A 338 22.40 25.03 -2.36
CA THR A 338 21.23 25.16 -1.47
C THR A 338 19.95 25.54 -2.22
N ASP A 339 19.91 25.29 -3.53
CA ASP A 339 18.81 25.65 -4.42
C ASP A 339 18.10 24.37 -4.85
N PHE A 340 16.92 24.13 -4.27
CA PHE A 340 15.95 23.18 -4.82
C PHE A 340 15.39 23.78 -6.12
N ILE A 341 15.85 23.29 -7.27
CA ILE A 341 15.30 23.65 -8.58
C ILE A 341 14.12 22.72 -8.87
N PHE A 342 12.90 23.26 -8.81
CA PHE A 342 11.73 22.63 -9.40
C PHE A 342 11.73 22.93 -10.90
N SER A 343 11.92 21.93 -11.76
CA SER A 343 11.70 22.08 -13.20
C SER A 343 10.23 21.85 -13.55
N TYR A 344 9.54 22.89 -14.01
CA TYR A 344 8.26 22.76 -14.70
C TYR A 344 8.47 22.96 -16.20
N THR A 345 8.01 22.01 -17.02
CA THR A 345 7.89 22.19 -18.47
C THR A 345 6.64 23.03 -18.76
N GLY A 346 6.82 24.35 -18.75
CA GLY A 346 5.79 25.30 -19.16
C GLY A 346 6.33 26.71 -19.00
N GLY A 347 6.75 27.32 -20.12
CA GLY A 347 7.49 28.58 -20.14
C GLY A 347 6.77 29.73 -19.43
N GLY A 348 7.39 30.22 -18.36
CA GLY A 348 7.07 31.47 -17.69
C GLY A 348 8.03 31.69 -16.52
N ASN A 349 8.73 32.84 -16.49
CA ASN A 349 9.55 33.21 -15.34
C ASN A 349 8.63 33.52 -14.16
N HIS A 350 8.53 32.60 -13.20
CA HIS A 350 7.81 32.82 -11.95
C HIS A 350 8.79 32.66 -10.80
N SER A 351 8.98 33.74 -10.04
CA SER A 351 9.62 33.71 -8.73
C SER A 351 8.68 33.01 -7.74
N VAL A 352 9.04 31.80 -7.33
CA VAL A 352 8.35 31.04 -6.28
C VAL A 352 8.74 31.62 -4.93
N LEU A 353 7.78 32.18 -4.20
CA LEU A 353 7.91 32.46 -2.77
C LEU A 353 7.61 31.15 -2.04
N PHE A 354 8.59 30.60 -1.33
CA PHE A 354 8.39 29.45 -0.45
C PHE A 354 7.37 29.80 0.64
N TYR A 355 6.33 28.97 0.77
CA TYR A 355 5.52 28.92 1.99
C TYR A 355 5.91 27.62 2.70
N ASN A 356 6.68 27.72 3.78
CA ASN A 356 6.98 26.59 4.65
C ASN A 356 5.66 25.94 5.08
N ASP A 357 5.59 24.61 5.03
CA ASP A 357 4.57 23.89 5.78
C ASP A 357 4.86 24.12 7.27
N PHE A 358 4.17 25.09 7.86
CA PHE A 358 4.32 25.46 9.26
C PHE A 358 4.00 24.30 10.23
N SER A 359 3.37 23.21 9.77
CA SER A 359 2.93 22.11 10.65
C SER A 359 4.06 21.26 11.25
N HIS A 360 5.25 21.24 10.63
CA HIS A 360 6.41 20.50 11.16
C HIS A 360 7.55 21.43 11.60
N ASP A 361 7.47 22.72 11.26
CA ASP A 361 8.47 23.68 11.69
C ASP A 361 8.49 23.75 13.23
N GLY A 362 9.64 23.42 13.80
CA GLY A 362 9.85 23.34 15.23
C GLY A 362 9.17 22.18 15.95
N LEU A 363 8.53 21.21 15.28
CA LEU A 363 7.94 20.03 15.94
C LEU A 363 9.05 19.13 16.52
N ILE A 364 9.00 18.87 17.82
CA ILE A 364 10.00 18.09 18.55
C ILE A 364 9.45 16.88 19.32
N LEU A 365 8.13 16.74 19.42
CA LEU A 365 7.46 15.52 19.86
C LEU A 365 6.11 15.42 19.15
N TRP A 366 5.77 14.25 18.64
CA TRP A 366 4.40 13.95 18.19
C TRP A 366 4.00 12.53 18.55
N LEU A 367 3.01 12.39 19.43
CA LEU A 367 2.39 11.13 19.80
C LEU A 367 0.95 11.14 19.28
N PRO A 368 0.68 10.55 18.10
CA PRO A 368 -0.67 10.42 17.58
C PRO A 368 -1.49 9.40 18.38
N LEU A 369 -0.85 8.51 19.14
CA LEU A 369 -1.51 7.47 19.95
C LEU A 369 -2.37 6.49 19.13
N GLU A 370 -1.89 6.11 17.94
CA GLU A 370 -2.59 5.21 17.01
C GLU A 370 -2.07 3.76 17.04
N GLU A 371 -1.20 3.40 17.99
CA GLU A 371 -0.62 2.05 18.05
C GLU A 371 -1.61 0.96 18.50
N GLY A 372 -2.55 1.28 19.39
CA GLY A 372 -3.65 0.37 19.79
C GLY A 372 -3.29 -0.81 20.68
N TYR A 373 -2.00 -1.06 20.95
CA TYR A 373 -1.56 -2.13 21.85
C TYR A 373 -0.15 -1.89 22.41
N GLY A 374 0.22 -2.68 23.43
CA GLY A 374 1.57 -2.67 24.01
C GLY A 374 1.79 -1.55 25.02
N ASN A 375 3.05 -1.40 25.46
CA ASN A 375 3.47 -0.48 26.52
C ASN A 375 4.41 0.64 26.00
N LYS A 376 4.33 0.95 24.71
CA LYS A 376 5.10 2.01 24.06
C LYS A 376 4.24 2.73 23.05
N THR A 377 4.48 4.03 22.86
CA THR A 377 3.95 4.83 21.74
C THR A 377 5.11 5.49 21.02
N LYS A 378 5.05 5.56 19.69
CA LYS A 378 6.12 6.07 18.83
C LYS A 378 6.07 7.60 18.79
N ASP A 379 7.24 8.23 18.83
CA ASP A 379 7.35 9.65 18.51
C ASP A 379 7.55 9.85 17.00
N TYR A 380 6.55 10.45 16.37
CA TYR A 380 6.53 10.73 14.93
C TYR A 380 7.27 12.02 14.55
N SER A 381 7.78 12.78 15.52
CA SER A 381 8.67 13.91 15.22
C SER A 381 10.10 13.45 14.85
N GLY A 382 10.45 12.21 15.19
CA GLY A 382 11.77 11.63 14.91
C GLY A 382 12.88 12.03 15.90
N HIS A 383 12.57 12.65 17.04
CA HIS A 383 13.58 13.10 18.01
C HIS A 383 13.84 12.09 19.14
N VAL A 384 12.87 11.24 19.46
CA VAL A 384 13.07 10.00 20.24
C VAL A 384 12.39 8.83 19.52
N ASP A 385 12.84 7.60 19.74
CA ASP A 385 12.23 6.45 19.04
C ASP A 385 10.83 6.12 19.60
N TYR A 386 10.71 6.04 20.94
CA TYR A 386 9.47 5.68 21.63
C TYR A 386 9.37 6.33 23.01
N CYS A 387 8.14 6.56 23.46
CA CYS A 387 7.79 6.86 24.84
C CYS A 387 7.22 5.61 25.52
N SER A 388 7.56 5.39 26.79
CA SER A 388 7.04 4.26 27.57
C SER A 388 5.68 4.57 28.18
N ILE A 389 4.77 3.59 28.15
CA ILE A 389 3.45 3.66 28.77
C ILE A 389 3.49 2.79 30.04
N ASP A 390 3.13 3.39 31.17
CA ASP A 390 3.05 2.72 32.48
C ASP A 390 1.61 2.87 32.99
N GLY A 391 0.91 1.75 33.24
CA GLY A 391 -0.46 1.73 33.78
C GLY A 391 -1.60 2.24 32.88
N ALA A 392 -1.35 3.06 31.86
CA ALA A 392 -2.41 3.52 30.93
C ALA A 392 -2.79 2.41 29.93
N THR A 393 -4.07 2.40 29.52
CA THR A 393 -4.63 1.39 28.61
C THR A 393 -5.03 2.00 27.27
N TRP A 394 -4.88 1.23 26.20
CA TRP A 394 -5.38 1.60 24.88
C TRP A 394 -6.89 1.44 24.83
N GLU A 395 -7.57 2.46 24.32
CA GLU A 395 -9.01 2.45 24.05
C GLU A 395 -9.26 2.84 22.58
N PHE A 396 -10.44 2.50 22.08
CA PHE A 396 -10.83 2.72 20.69
C PHE A 396 -12.25 3.29 20.62
N ASP A 397 -12.40 4.39 19.88
CA ASP A 397 -13.71 4.97 19.55
C ASP A 397 -13.72 5.50 18.11
N ASN A 398 -14.78 5.18 17.36
CA ASN A 398 -15.04 5.71 16.02
C ASN A 398 -13.84 5.70 15.04
N GLY A 399 -13.00 4.66 15.07
CA GLY A 399 -11.86 4.55 14.15
C GLY A 399 -10.60 5.27 14.62
N ARG A 400 -10.58 5.81 15.84
CA ARG A 400 -9.39 6.40 16.47
C ARG A 400 -9.02 5.65 17.72
N THR A 401 -7.72 5.65 17.99
CA THR A 401 -7.15 5.08 19.20
C THR A 401 -6.71 6.20 20.14
N TYR A 402 -6.81 5.99 21.44
CA TYR A 402 -6.29 6.93 22.43
C TYR A 402 -5.86 6.19 23.69
N LEU A 403 -5.16 6.88 24.60
CA LEU A 403 -4.74 6.30 25.88
C LEU A 403 -5.66 6.75 27.02
N ASN A 404 -6.14 5.78 27.80
CA ASN A 404 -6.92 5.98 29.01
C ASN A 404 -6.06 5.82 30.26
N PHE A 405 -6.22 6.75 31.20
CA PHE A 405 -5.43 6.88 32.42
C PHE A 405 -6.32 6.64 33.65
N SER A 406 -5.84 5.77 34.54
CA SER A 406 -6.52 5.22 35.72
C SER A 406 -6.81 6.20 36.86
N GLY A 407 -6.15 7.37 36.90
CA GLY A 407 -6.23 8.27 38.05
C GLY A 407 -5.41 7.87 39.28
N SER A 408 -4.68 6.74 39.27
CA SER A 408 -3.94 6.23 40.43
C SER A 408 -2.44 6.06 40.23
N ASP A 409 -2.01 5.63 39.05
CA ASP A 409 -0.64 5.12 38.83
C ASP A 409 -0.20 5.13 37.35
N SER A 410 -1.00 5.71 36.44
CA SER A 410 -0.77 5.64 35.00
C SER A 410 -0.12 6.91 34.41
N TYR A 411 0.84 6.74 33.49
CA TYR A 411 1.51 7.84 32.79
C TYR A 411 2.23 7.38 31.51
N VAL A 412 2.55 8.35 30.63
CA VAL A 412 3.47 8.18 29.51
C VAL A 412 4.76 8.94 29.80
N LYS A 413 5.92 8.31 29.60
CA LYS A 413 7.25 8.93 29.76
C LYS A 413 8.02 8.95 28.45
N CYS A 414 8.49 10.13 28.04
CA CYS A 414 9.37 10.33 26.89
C CYS A 414 10.76 10.83 27.32
N GLY A 415 11.83 10.30 26.72
CA GLY A 415 13.21 10.72 27.04
C GLY A 415 13.73 10.16 28.38
N PRO A 416 14.82 10.72 28.94
CA PRO A 416 15.30 12.09 28.72
C PRO A 416 16.14 12.36 27.46
N THR A 417 15.98 13.54 26.84
CA THR A 417 16.85 14.11 25.77
C THR A 417 17.00 15.63 25.93
N ASP A 418 18.10 16.20 25.40
CA ASP A 418 18.33 17.64 25.35
C ASP A 418 17.35 18.39 24.43
N THR A 419 16.76 17.70 23.44
CA THR A 419 15.75 18.27 22.53
C THR A 419 14.56 18.86 23.28
N PHE A 420 14.17 18.24 24.39
CA PHE A 420 13.04 18.67 25.21
C PHE A 420 13.37 19.81 26.17
N LYS A 421 14.60 20.33 26.14
CA LYS A 421 15.01 21.54 26.87
C LYS A 421 14.65 22.77 26.02
N VAL A 422 13.42 23.23 26.17
CA VAL A 422 12.87 24.37 25.42
C VAL A 422 12.82 25.63 26.27
N GLU A 423 13.15 26.77 25.66
CA GLU A 423 12.97 28.12 26.24
C GLU A 423 11.76 28.85 25.63
N THR A 424 11.38 28.45 24.42
CA THR A 424 10.15 28.82 23.73
C THR A 424 9.48 27.54 23.26
N PHE A 425 8.17 27.44 23.38
CA PHE A 425 7.50 26.19 23.03
C PHE A 425 6.03 26.38 22.70
N THR A 426 5.47 25.35 22.05
CA THR A 426 4.03 25.13 22.02
C THR A 426 3.75 23.71 22.40
N LEU A 427 2.80 23.53 23.29
CA LEU A 427 2.21 22.24 23.59
C LEU A 427 0.78 22.24 23.09
N GLU A 428 0.36 21.18 22.41
CA GLU A 428 -1.04 20.90 22.12
C GLU A 428 -1.39 19.42 22.35
N MET A 429 -2.65 19.15 22.73
CA MET A 429 -3.19 17.79 22.86
C MET A 429 -4.73 17.82 22.92
N TRP A 430 -5.33 16.65 22.69
CA TRP A 430 -6.71 16.37 23.06
C TRP A 430 -6.77 15.73 24.45
N VAL A 431 -7.74 16.16 25.27
CA VAL A 431 -7.98 15.62 26.61
C VAL A 431 -9.47 15.35 26.84
N TYR A 432 -9.76 14.19 27.44
CA TYR A 432 -11.09 13.75 27.84
C TYR A 432 -11.11 13.47 29.35
N PRO A 433 -11.59 14.39 30.21
CA PRO A 433 -11.59 14.18 31.66
C PRO A 433 -12.74 13.27 32.10
N ASP A 434 -12.47 12.24 32.92
CA ASP A 434 -13.52 11.34 33.44
C ASP A 434 -14.20 11.83 34.73
N ASP A 435 -13.61 12.82 35.40
CA ASP A 435 -14.18 13.47 36.59
C ASP A 435 -13.81 14.96 36.64
N ASP A 436 -14.40 15.70 37.58
CA ASP A 436 -14.24 17.15 37.74
C ASP A 436 -13.13 17.56 38.69
N TYR A 437 -12.23 16.67 39.12
CA TYR A 437 -11.20 16.99 40.11
C TYR A 437 -9.79 16.95 39.51
N GLN A 438 -8.99 17.97 39.83
CA GLN A 438 -7.57 18.18 39.46
C GLN A 438 -6.98 17.22 38.41
N LYS A 439 -6.81 17.72 37.18
CA LYS A 439 -6.20 16.99 36.06
C LYS A 439 -4.80 17.53 35.81
N ASP A 440 -3.79 16.87 36.37
CA ASP A 440 -2.41 17.30 36.18
C ASP A 440 -1.79 16.64 34.92
N LEU A 441 -1.24 17.46 34.03
CA LEU A 441 -0.63 17.08 32.75
C LEU A 441 0.82 17.57 32.71
N MET A 442 1.79 16.77 33.12
CA MET A 442 3.15 17.29 33.24
C MET A 442 3.90 17.49 31.93
N PHE A 443 4.73 18.51 31.95
CA PHE A 443 5.65 18.86 30.87
C PHE A 443 7.03 19.03 31.46
N ASN A 444 7.72 17.92 31.77
CA ASN A 444 9.11 17.85 32.30
C ASN A 444 9.20 17.41 33.79
N GLY A 445 9.57 16.13 34.02
CA GLY A 445 9.94 15.49 35.29
C GLY A 445 8.79 15.01 36.20
N LYS A 446 9.07 14.20 37.24
CA LYS A 446 8.08 13.62 38.20
C LYS A 446 7.91 14.34 39.57
N HIS A 447 8.92 15.10 40.04
CA HIS A 447 8.91 15.81 41.37
C HIS A 447 8.91 17.37 41.34
N TYR A 448 8.28 18.03 42.32
CA TYR A 448 7.93 19.49 42.35
C TYR A 448 9.02 20.54 42.06
N GLN A 449 10.32 20.22 42.03
CA GLN A 449 11.34 21.23 42.33
C GLN A 449 12.00 21.92 41.13
N HIS A 450 11.87 21.45 39.87
CA HIS A 450 12.55 22.08 38.71
C HIS A 450 11.78 21.89 37.38
N LYS A 451 10.72 22.67 37.09
CA LYS A 451 9.76 22.24 36.05
C LYS A 451 9.12 23.31 35.17
N ILE A 452 8.74 22.87 33.97
CA ILE A 452 7.56 23.33 33.22
C ILE A 452 6.44 22.34 33.59
N GLY A 453 5.20 22.77 33.69
CA GLY A 453 4.10 21.85 33.98
C GLY A 453 2.79 22.49 33.63
N PHE A 454 1.86 21.70 33.13
CA PHE A 454 0.52 22.17 32.88
C PHE A 454 -0.45 21.38 33.75
N ASN A 455 -1.46 22.04 34.28
CA ASN A 455 -2.56 21.32 34.85
C ASN A 455 -3.86 22.07 34.68
N ILE A 456 -4.95 21.32 34.60
CA ILE A 456 -6.28 21.86 34.51
C ILE A 456 -6.93 21.63 35.86
N TYR A 457 -7.30 22.73 36.51
CA TYR A 457 -8.05 22.69 37.74
C TYR A 457 -9.51 23.01 37.44
N THR A 458 -10.36 22.03 37.69
CA THR A 458 -11.82 22.15 37.64
C THR A 458 -12.35 22.16 39.08
N ASN A 459 -13.11 23.21 39.43
CA ASN A 459 -13.89 23.30 40.66
C ASN A 459 -15.09 24.20 40.37
N PRO A 460 -16.20 23.63 39.86
CA PRO A 460 -17.35 24.39 39.38
C PRO A 460 -17.78 25.50 40.35
N PRO A 461 -17.95 26.76 39.88
CA PRO A 461 -18.00 27.19 38.48
C PRO A 461 -16.64 27.54 37.84
N TRP A 462 -15.52 27.34 38.54
CA TRP A 462 -14.20 27.79 38.10
C TRP A 462 -13.42 26.66 37.43
N THR A 463 -13.12 26.83 36.14
CA THR A 463 -12.15 25.98 35.43
C THR A 463 -10.98 26.84 34.97
N TYR A 464 -9.77 26.46 35.36
CA TYR A 464 -8.58 27.16 34.90
C TYR A 464 -7.43 26.25 34.50
N GLY A 465 -6.78 26.63 33.40
CA GLY A 465 -5.49 26.09 33.00
C GLY A 465 -4.37 26.78 33.78
N ASN A 466 -3.47 25.98 34.34
CA ASN A 466 -2.35 26.43 35.15
C ASN A 466 -1.01 26.00 34.56
N LEU A 467 -0.23 26.99 34.12
CA LEU A 467 1.15 26.80 33.67
C LEU A 467 2.08 27.08 34.85
N LEU A 468 2.84 26.07 35.23
CA LEU A 468 3.84 26.08 36.29
C LEU A 468 5.21 26.21 35.64
N ILE A 469 5.89 27.33 35.88
CA ILE A 469 7.27 27.56 35.46
C ILE A 469 8.05 27.98 36.70
N GLY A 470 8.97 27.15 37.21
CA GLY A 470 9.71 27.51 38.43
C GLY A 470 10.73 26.51 38.97
N ASN A 471 11.65 27.06 39.79
CA ASN A 471 12.65 26.37 40.60
C ASN A 471 12.19 26.29 42.07
N GLY A 472 11.01 25.72 42.32
CA GLY A 472 10.43 25.59 43.67
C GLY A 472 9.66 26.81 44.21
N THR A 473 9.56 27.92 43.47
CA THR A 473 8.62 29.03 43.75
C THR A 473 7.53 29.01 42.69
N SER A 474 6.29 28.72 43.09
CA SER A 474 5.17 28.49 42.17
C SER A 474 4.68 29.81 41.58
N HIS A 475 5.10 30.15 40.35
CA HIS A 475 4.33 31.07 39.52
C HIS A 475 3.17 30.26 38.94
N GLN A 476 2.01 30.36 39.60
CA GLN A 476 0.76 29.78 39.11
C GLN A 476 0.02 30.84 38.30
N LEU A 477 -0.25 30.55 37.04
CA LEU A 477 -1.13 31.37 36.23
C LEU A 477 -2.48 30.69 36.12
N LYS A 478 -3.56 31.35 36.52
CA LYS A 478 -4.90 30.82 36.34
C LYS A 478 -5.53 31.51 35.13
N SER A 479 -5.62 30.80 34.01
CA SER A 479 -6.44 31.23 32.87
C SER A 479 -7.87 30.76 33.09
N ASN A 480 -8.90 31.61 32.96
CA ASN A 480 -10.27 31.09 32.95
C ASN A 480 -10.51 30.40 31.60
N PHE A 481 -10.63 29.08 31.60
CA PHE A 481 -11.04 28.35 30.40
C PHE A 481 -12.55 28.39 30.27
N VAL A 482 -13.03 29.34 29.47
CA VAL A 482 -14.46 29.51 29.21
C VAL A 482 -14.88 28.43 28.21
N ASN A 483 -15.96 27.70 28.53
CA ASN A 483 -16.47 26.56 27.75
C ASN A 483 -15.61 25.29 27.79
N TYR A 484 -14.73 25.13 28.79
CA TYR A 484 -14.13 23.83 29.06
C TYR A 484 -15.21 22.83 29.45
N LYS A 485 -15.25 21.70 28.77
CA LYS A 485 -16.29 20.70 28.97
C LYS A 485 -15.76 19.56 29.83
N SER A 486 -16.32 19.43 31.03
CA SER A 486 -15.97 18.40 32.00
C SER A 486 -17.20 18.04 32.83
N PRO A 487 -17.39 16.75 33.17
CA PRO A 487 -16.62 15.59 32.73
C PRO A 487 -17.14 15.05 31.38
N LYS A 488 -16.41 14.10 30.78
CA LYS A 488 -16.82 13.25 29.66
C LYS A 488 -17.01 13.93 28.30
N GLU A 489 -16.17 14.91 27.99
CA GLU A 489 -16.11 15.49 26.64
C GLU A 489 -14.67 15.80 26.22
N TRP A 490 -14.37 15.61 24.93
CA TRP A 490 -13.07 15.95 24.36
C TRP A 490 -12.88 17.47 24.29
N ASN A 491 -11.71 17.92 24.76
CA ASN A 491 -11.26 19.29 24.65
C ASN A 491 -9.89 19.31 23.98
N PHE A 492 -9.71 20.19 23.00
CA PHE A 492 -8.39 20.48 22.43
C PHE A 492 -7.77 21.64 23.18
N ILE A 493 -6.55 21.47 23.68
CA ILE A 493 -5.85 22.49 24.46
C ILE A 493 -4.51 22.77 23.81
N ALA A 494 -4.18 24.06 23.71
CA ALA A 494 -2.84 24.47 23.33
C ALA A 494 -2.29 25.59 24.24
N ILE A 495 -0.98 25.58 24.46
CA ILE A 495 -0.26 26.58 25.24
C ILE A 495 1.01 26.96 24.49
N THR A 496 1.17 28.25 24.23
CA THR A 496 2.39 28.79 23.61
C THR A 496 3.18 29.58 24.62
N PHE A 497 4.51 29.48 24.60
CA PHE A 497 5.43 30.34 25.34
C PHE A 497 6.45 30.92 24.37
N ASP A 498 6.41 32.25 24.18
CA ASP A 498 7.26 32.93 23.19
C ASP A 498 8.56 33.50 23.76
N GLU A 499 9.43 33.99 22.88
CA GLU A 499 10.73 34.60 23.22
C GLU A 499 10.61 35.83 24.13
N ASN A 500 9.44 36.48 24.16
CA ASN A 500 9.14 37.59 25.06
C ASN A 500 8.59 37.12 26.42
N LYS A 501 8.69 35.80 26.68
CA LYS A 501 8.20 35.13 27.90
C LYS A 501 6.70 35.25 28.07
N THR A 502 5.96 35.36 26.97
CA THR A 502 4.49 35.44 26.98
C THR A 502 3.91 34.04 26.86
N ALA A 503 3.19 33.60 27.89
CA ALA A 503 2.33 32.43 27.80
C ALA A 503 0.98 32.81 27.19
N ARG A 504 0.45 32.00 26.27
CA ARG A 504 -0.94 32.12 25.77
C ARG A 504 -1.63 30.78 25.83
N PHE A 505 -2.87 30.79 26.28
CA PHE A 505 -3.72 29.60 26.43
C PHE A 505 -4.82 29.61 25.37
N TYR A 506 -5.08 28.44 24.80
CA TYR A 506 -6.10 28.21 23.79
C TYR A 506 -6.94 26.98 24.17
N LEU A 507 -8.24 27.07 23.91
CA LEU A 507 -9.19 25.97 24.10
C LEU A 507 -10.03 25.84 22.83
N ASN A 508 -10.09 24.65 22.27
CA ASN A 508 -10.85 24.33 21.06
C ASN A 508 -10.54 25.30 19.91
N GLY A 509 -9.24 25.61 19.73
CA GLY A 509 -8.75 26.52 18.68
C GLY A 509 -8.93 28.02 18.96
N GLU A 510 -9.58 28.39 20.06
CA GLU A 510 -9.86 29.79 20.41
C GLU A 510 -8.97 30.29 21.53
N TYR A 511 -8.46 31.52 21.39
CA TYR A 511 -7.65 32.19 22.41
C TYR A 511 -8.45 32.43 23.70
N GLN A 512 -7.83 32.12 24.84
CA GLN A 512 -8.46 32.24 26.16
C GLN A 512 -7.80 33.33 27.00
N TYR A 513 -6.47 33.31 27.09
CA TYR A 513 -5.75 34.15 28.04
C TYR A 513 -4.27 34.31 27.68
N SER A 514 -3.63 35.39 28.14
CA SER A 514 -2.18 35.57 28.04
C SER A 514 -1.58 36.20 29.31
N TYR A 515 -0.29 35.94 29.52
CA TYR A 515 0.48 36.50 30.63
C TYR A 515 1.96 36.61 30.28
N ASN A 516 2.61 37.69 30.71
CA ASN A 516 4.04 37.92 30.53
C ASN A 516 4.80 37.53 31.79
N PHE A 517 5.75 36.60 31.68
CA PHE A 517 6.63 36.24 32.79
C PHE A 517 7.87 37.15 32.83
N ASP A 518 8.35 37.45 34.02
CA ASP A 518 9.56 38.26 34.19
C ASP A 518 10.84 37.47 33.84
N TYR A 519 10.82 36.14 33.97
CA TYR A 519 11.98 35.27 33.79
C TYR A 519 11.58 33.82 33.44
N PHE A 520 12.50 33.08 32.81
CA PHE A 520 12.39 31.65 32.53
C PHE A 520 13.53 30.89 33.25
N PRO A 521 13.23 29.98 34.20
CA PRO A 521 14.22 29.35 35.06
C PRO A 521 15.13 28.37 34.31
N ASN A 522 16.42 28.43 34.62
CA ASN A 522 17.40 27.43 34.17
C ASN A 522 17.15 26.07 34.87
N TYR A 523 16.95 25.02 34.09
CA TYR A 523 16.75 23.65 34.61
C TYR A 523 18.08 22.89 34.67
N THR A 524 18.50 22.47 35.86
CA THR A 524 19.75 21.70 36.06
C THR A 524 19.53 20.19 36.21
N SER A 525 18.28 19.74 36.37
CA SER A 525 17.91 18.32 36.45
C SER A 525 16.73 18.02 35.53
N TYR A 526 16.82 16.93 34.76
CA TYR A 526 15.88 16.58 33.69
C TYR A 526 15.66 15.06 33.66
N ASP A 527 14.41 14.61 33.72
CA ASP A 527 14.04 13.19 33.82
C ASP A 527 13.06 12.77 32.71
N GLY A 528 12.96 13.56 31.64
CA GLY A 528 12.01 13.32 30.54
C GLY A 528 10.68 14.06 30.68
N LEU A 529 9.83 13.92 29.66
CA LEU A 529 8.45 14.42 29.65
C LEU A 529 7.51 13.36 30.23
N TYR A 530 6.50 13.77 30.98
CA TYR A 530 5.58 12.89 31.69
C TYR A 530 4.13 13.32 31.44
N PHE A 531 3.38 12.56 30.65
CA PHE A 531 1.97 12.83 30.42
C PHE A 531 1.11 12.02 31.37
N GLY A 532 0.07 12.64 31.93
CA GLY A 532 -0.87 11.98 32.84
C GLY A 532 -0.45 11.88 34.31
N VAL A 533 0.69 12.45 34.74
CA VAL A 533 1.10 12.44 36.17
C VAL A 533 1.83 13.69 36.61
N SER A 534 1.56 14.14 37.84
CA SER A 534 2.28 15.18 38.58
C SER A 534 2.39 14.90 40.07
N ASN A 535 3.60 14.58 40.55
CA ASN A 535 3.90 14.41 41.98
C ASN A 535 2.80 13.65 42.76
N ALA A 536 2.47 12.45 42.26
CA ALA A 536 1.44 11.53 42.75
C ALA A 536 -0.03 11.97 42.53
N ARG A 537 -0.28 13.00 41.71
CA ARG A 537 -1.59 13.28 41.10
C ARG A 537 -1.58 12.69 39.71
N TYR A 538 -2.57 11.87 39.39
CA TYR A 538 -2.64 11.18 38.11
C TYR A 538 -3.88 11.64 37.36
N LEU A 539 -3.78 11.69 36.04
CA LEU A 539 -4.92 11.94 35.18
C LEU A 539 -5.89 10.77 35.33
N ASN A 540 -7.16 11.09 35.59
CA ASN A 540 -8.28 10.17 35.40
C ASN A 540 -9.06 10.63 34.16
N GLY A 541 -8.91 9.91 33.06
CA GLY A 541 -9.42 10.29 31.75
C GLY A 541 -8.47 9.92 30.62
N SER A 542 -8.69 10.46 29.42
CA SER A 542 -7.96 10.06 28.21
C SER A 542 -7.18 11.20 27.54
N LEU A 543 -6.12 10.85 26.82
CA LEU A 543 -5.32 11.76 25.99
C LEU A 543 -5.19 11.24 24.56
N ASP A 544 -5.09 12.17 23.60
CA ASP A 544 -4.91 11.92 22.17
C ASP A 544 -4.09 13.05 21.49
N ASP A 545 -3.45 12.76 20.36
CA ASP A 545 -2.66 13.65 19.48
C ASP A 545 -1.79 14.69 20.22
N ILE A 546 -0.82 14.21 20.99
CA ILE A 546 0.06 15.07 21.79
C ILE A 546 1.19 15.60 20.91
N LYS A 547 1.36 16.92 20.84
CA LYS A 547 2.46 17.56 20.11
C LYS A 547 3.21 18.59 20.94
N LEU A 548 4.53 18.62 20.79
CA LEU A 548 5.41 19.64 21.36
C LEU A 548 6.23 20.27 20.25
N TYR A 549 6.27 21.60 20.24
CA TYR A 549 7.08 22.41 19.35
C TYR A 549 8.11 23.21 20.16
N ASN A 550 9.29 23.45 19.61
CA ASN A 550 10.34 24.31 20.17
C ASN A 550 10.15 25.80 19.80
N ARG A 551 8.96 26.18 19.34
CA ARG A 551 8.57 27.56 19.02
C ARG A 551 7.14 27.84 19.48
N ALA A 552 6.81 29.12 19.63
CA ALA A 552 5.43 29.55 19.83
C ALA A 552 4.66 29.55 18.49
N LEU A 553 3.61 28.73 18.39
CA LEU A 553 2.68 28.75 17.27
C LEU A 553 1.80 30.00 17.35
N SER A 554 1.37 30.50 16.20
CA SER A 554 0.38 31.55 16.08
C SER A 554 -1.03 31.02 16.38
N ALA A 555 -1.95 31.94 16.71
CA ALA A 555 -3.36 31.59 16.91
C ALA A 555 -4.00 30.95 15.66
N ALA A 556 -3.54 31.32 14.46
CA ALA A 556 -4.04 30.74 13.21
C ALA A 556 -3.60 29.29 13.03
N GLU A 557 -2.35 28.97 13.36
CA GLU A 557 -1.82 27.59 13.34
C GLU A 557 -2.58 26.71 14.34
N ILE A 558 -2.79 27.19 15.56
CA ILE A 558 -3.53 26.46 16.60
C ILE A 558 -4.98 26.22 16.20
N ARG A 559 -5.65 27.22 15.63
CA ARG A 559 -7.02 27.08 15.12
C ARG A 559 -7.08 26.08 13.98
N LYS A 560 -6.09 26.08 13.08
CA LYS A 560 -5.99 25.10 11.98
C LYS A 560 -5.85 23.68 12.53
N HIS A 561 -4.98 23.46 13.51
CA HIS A 561 -4.77 22.15 14.14
C HIS A 561 -6.05 21.65 14.83
N TYR A 562 -6.80 22.52 15.51
CA TYR A 562 -8.09 22.14 16.07
C TYR A 562 -9.08 21.69 15.00
N LEU A 563 -9.27 22.50 13.95
CA LEU A 563 -10.26 22.23 12.91
C LEU A 563 -9.92 20.99 12.08
N SER A 564 -8.64 20.71 11.83
CA SER A 564 -8.25 19.49 11.11
C SER A 564 -8.71 18.23 11.84
N HIS A 565 -8.74 18.23 13.17
CA HIS A 565 -9.22 17.08 13.95
C HIS A 565 -10.74 16.96 14.01
N VAL A 566 -11.45 18.09 14.05
CA VAL A 566 -12.93 18.13 14.04
C VAL A 566 -13.50 17.68 12.69
N PHE A 567 -12.82 17.98 11.59
CA PHE A 567 -13.28 17.66 10.24
C PHE A 567 -12.72 16.36 9.65
N ASN A 568 -11.62 15.79 10.20
CA ASN A 568 -11.09 14.47 9.79
C ASN A 568 -11.65 13.28 10.59
N ALA A 569 -12.53 13.49 11.57
CA ALA A 569 -13.27 12.37 12.18
C ALA A 569 -14.38 11.95 11.21
N SER A 570 -14.51 10.66 10.93
CA SER A 570 -15.46 10.01 10.00
C SER A 570 -16.96 10.28 10.25
N ASN A 571 -17.29 11.28 11.05
CA ASN A 571 -18.64 11.81 11.19
C ASN A 571 -18.85 12.92 10.16
N LYS A 572 -19.67 12.62 9.14
CA LYS A 572 -20.59 13.63 8.62
C LYS A 572 -21.22 14.31 9.84
N VAL A 573 -20.80 15.53 10.16
CA VAL A 573 -21.56 16.36 11.07
C VAL A 573 -22.94 16.45 10.44
N ASN A 574 -23.94 15.82 11.06
CA ASN A 574 -25.34 16.08 10.77
C ASN A 574 -25.62 17.54 11.16
N LEU A 575 -25.21 18.47 10.31
CA LEU A 575 -25.84 19.77 10.22
C LEU A 575 -27.23 19.48 9.68
N ASN A 576 -28.27 19.83 10.43
CA ASN A 576 -29.62 19.80 9.88
C ASN A 576 -29.62 20.72 8.64
N PRO A 577 -30.07 20.24 7.46
CA PRO A 577 -30.11 21.04 6.23
C PRO A 577 -30.93 22.34 6.34
N SER A 578 -31.70 22.51 7.42
CA SER A 578 -32.45 23.74 7.72
C SER A 578 -31.59 24.92 8.18
N ASP A 579 -30.36 24.69 8.63
CA ASP A 579 -29.55 25.72 9.30
C ASP A 579 -28.52 26.37 8.36
N VAL A 580 -28.33 25.80 7.16
CA VAL A 580 -27.46 26.34 6.11
C VAL A 580 -28.30 26.67 4.89
N ALA A 581 -28.56 27.97 4.70
CA ALA A 581 -29.38 28.46 3.60
C ALA A 581 -28.68 28.36 2.22
N LEU A 582 -27.35 28.40 2.20
CA LEU A 582 -26.53 28.32 1.00
C LEU A 582 -25.09 27.96 1.36
N TRP A 583 -24.50 26.99 0.68
CA TRP A 583 -23.08 26.67 0.81
C TRP A 583 -22.46 26.44 -0.57
N ILE A 584 -21.68 27.41 -1.03
CA ILE A 584 -20.98 27.33 -2.32
C ILE A 584 -19.47 27.32 -2.03
N PRO A 585 -18.81 26.15 -2.06
CA PRO A 585 -17.40 26.03 -1.73
C PRO A 585 -16.46 26.35 -2.90
N PHE A 586 -17.00 26.62 -4.10
CA PHE A 586 -16.26 26.92 -5.33
C PHE A 586 -15.25 25.83 -5.76
N SER A 587 -15.53 24.58 -5.40
CA SER A 587 -14.61 23.45 -5.58
C SER A 587 -14.61 22.83 -6.98
N GLU A 588 -15.41 23.35 -7.91
CA GLU A 588 -15.56 22.82 -9.28
C GLU A 588 -14.30 23.02 -10.14
N GLY A 589 -13.49 24.03 -9.84
CA GLY A 589 -12.17 24.25 -10.44
C GLY A 589 -12.15 24.69 -11.90
N TYR A 590 -13.27 24.61 -12.62
CA TYR A 590 -13.44 25.12 -13.98
C TYR A 590 -14.94 25.27 -14.32
N GLY A 591 -15.23 25.98 -15.41
CA GLY A 591 -16.60 26.21 -15.89
C GLY A 591 -17.22 27.53 -15.43
N SER A 592 -18.53 27.70 -15.65
CA SER A 592 -19.27 28.96 -15.40
C SER A 592 -20.36 28.84 -14.34
N THR A 593 -20.39 27.76 -13.58
CA THR A 593 -21.42 27.49 -12.56
C THR A 593 -20.78 27.00 -11.27
N ALA A 594 -21.26 27.48 -10.14
CA ALA A 594 -20.87 27.00 -8.81
C ALA A 594 -22.11 26.40 -8.12
N MET A 595 -21.97 25.19 -7.60
CA MET A 595 -23.08 24.41 -7.06
C MET A 595 -23.24 24.65 -5.55
N ASP A 596 -24.49 24.61 -5.10
CA ASP A 596 -24.84 24.64 -3.69
C ASP A 596 -24.77 23.23 -3.08
N TYR A 597 -23.97 23.11 -2.02
CA TYR A 597 -23.75 21.90 -1.26
C TYR A 597 -24.58 21.87 0.03
N SER A 598 -25.40 22.89 0.31
CA SER A 598 -26.31 22.88 1.47
C SER A 598 -27.55 22.01 1.25
N GLY A 599 -27.75 21.48 0.04
CA GLY A 599 -28.87 20.62 -0.31
C GLY A 599 -30.13 21.36 -0.77
N ASN A 600 -30.10 22.70 -0.91
CA ASN A 600 -31.22 23.50 -1.41
C ASN A 600 -31.27 23.58 -2.94
N ASN A 601 -30.33 22.93 -3.62
CA ASN A 601 -30.26 22.74 -5.07
C ASN A 601 -30.23 24.07 -5.85
N ILE A 602 -29.56 25.07 -5.28
CA ILE A 602 -29.37 26.39 -5.89
C ILE A 602 -28.09 26.35 -6.75
N THR A 603 -28.16 26.70 -8.02
CA THR A 603 -26.97 26.81 -8.89
C THR A 603 -26.65 28.27 -9.16
N ALA A 604 -25.46 28.72 -8.73
CA ALA A 604 -24.95 30.04 -9.06
C ALA A 604 -24.27 30.03 -10.44
N THR A 605 -24.44 31.10 -11.21
CA THR A 605 -23.76 31.28 -12.51
C THR A 605 -22.75 32.41 -12.43
N LEU A 606 -21.50 32.13 -12.81
CA LEU A 606 -20.43 33.12 -12.89
C LEU A 606 -20.64 34.01 -14.12
N LYS A 607 -20.60 35.34 -13.94
CA LYS A 607 -20.82 36.33 -15.00
C LYS A 607 -19.73 37.40 -14.99
N ASN A 608 -19.65 38.18 -16.07
CA ASN A 608 -18.77 39.35 -16.20
C ASN A 608 -17.28 39.06 -15.99
N GLY A 609 -16.81 37.88 -16.43
CA GLY A 609 -15.39 37.53 -16.39
C GLY A 609 -14.90 36.94 -15.07
N ALA A 610 -15.80 36.59 -14.13
CA ALA A 610 -15.45 35.74 -12.99
C ALA A 610 -15.18 34.30 -13.48
N TYR A 611 -14.04 33.72 -13.08
CA TYR A 611 -13.60 32.38 -13.48
C TYR A 611 -12.93 31.68 -12.31
N PHE A 612 -13.00 30.34 -12.29
CA PHE A 612 -12.35 29.58 -11.23
C PHE A 612 -10.84 29.72 -11.28
N SER A 613 -10.25 30.02 -10.13
CA SER A 613 -8.81 30.13 -9.92
C SER A 613 -8.43 29.40 -8.62
N GLN A 614 -7.14 29.27 -8.35
CA GLN A 614 -6.69 28.56 -7.15
C GLN A 614 -7.10 29.33 -5.89
N GLY A 615 -7.85 28.67 -5.01
CA GLY A 615 -8.31 29.22 -3.75
C GLY A 615 -7.40 28.85 -2.58
N VAL A 616 -7.70 29.39 -1.39
CA VAL A 616 -6.99 29.05 -0.14
C VAL A 616 -7.19 27.57 0.24
N TYR A 617 -8.33 26.99 -0.14
CA TYR A 617 -8.62 25.56 -0.07
C TYR A 617 -9.27 25.11 -1.39
N GLY A 618 -8.58 24.29 -2.18
CA GLY A 618 -9.08 23.86 -3.49
C GLY A 618 -9.19 25.00 -4.50
N SER A 619 -10.33 25.11 -5.17
CA SER A 619 -10.61 26.17 -6.16
C SER A 619 -11.45 27.29 -5.54
N GLY A 620 -11.30 28.51 -6.07
CA GLY A 620 -12.07 29.71 -5.73
C GLY A 620 -12.49 30.44 -7.01
N VAL A 621 -13.22 31.55 -6.92
CA VAL A 621 -13.69 32.34 -8.08
C VAL A 621 -13.30 33.81 -7.93
#